data_AF-A0A931PQX1-F1
#
_entry.id   AF-A0A931PQX1-F1
#
_cell.length_a   1.000
_cell.length_b   1.000
_cell.length_c   1.000
_cell.angle_alpha   90.00
_cell.angle_beta   90.00
_cell.angle_gamma   90.00
#
_symmetry.space_group_name_H-M   'P 1'
#
loop_
_entity.id
_entity.type
_entity.pdbx_description
1 polymer ?
#
loop_
_entity_poly.entity_id
_entity_poly.type
_entity_poly.pdbx_seq_one_letter_code
_entity_poly.pdbx_strand_id
1 'polypeptide(L)'
;MLQSFKIKLSLLLGVGLLLLTVGILNADPVNHWQDCGTGLCYTTGNVGTGTTTPTEKLVIQTATGNYGVVHTDGTVSVGTWAGAGATGAPGGWYGTKSNHKLHFFTNDGAARMTIDTAGNVGIGTVNPTERLTVAGNISATSDKGVAVRGESNSVFSIGVEGHSDSNYGVVGESNRGIGLVGVSISGEVIVATLANQNCISTTTACNIFRGQNQVGNLVRIDSAGKGFFNGGTQTGGADFAESMRTTDDPATLQPGDVLVIDPGHARAVKKSSAPNSKLVVGVYSVKPSILAIADHHIDDSLTGEVPVAVVGIVPTKVSAENGPIQIGDLLVSSSTPGHAMRAPNNPAPGTIIGKALATWESGNGVIEVMVMLR
;
A
#
# COMPACT_ATOMS: atom_id res chain seq x y z
N MET A 1 -25.69 -58.51 -38.87
CA MET A 1 -25.05 -59.39 -37.87
C MET A 1 -26.00 -60.57 -37.65
N LEU A 2 -25.75 -61.74 -38.26
CA LEU A 2 -26.57 -62.94 -37.98
C LEU A 2 -26.21 -63.40 -36.56
N GLN A 3 -27.18 -63.40 -35.64
CA GLN A 3 -27.00 -64.07 -34.35
C GLN A 3 -27.05 -65.59 -34.56
N SER A 4 -25.99 -66.28 -34.19
CA SER A 4 -25.93 -67.74 -34.19
C SER A 4 -26.60 -68.29 -32.93
N PHE A 5 -27.71 -69.03 -33.09
CA PHE A 5 -28.37 -69.75 -32.00
C PHE A 5 -27.76 -71.14 -31.82
N LYS A 6 -27.47 -71.54 -30.58
CA LYS A 6 -27.11 -72.93 -30.24
C LYS A 6 -28.34 -73.63 -29.67
N ILE A 7 -28.80 -74.68 -30.34
CA ILE A 7 -29.90 -75.54 -29.89
C ILE A 7 -29.29 -76.77 -29.22
N LYS A 8 -29.75 -77.11 -28.01
CA LYS A 8 -29.41 -78.39 -27.35
C LYS A 8 -30.59 -79.34 -27.49
N LEU A 9 -30.44 -80.36 -28.34
CA LEU A 9 -31.40 -81.46 -28.44
C LEU A 9 -31.02 -82.53 -27.39
N SER A 10 -31.98 -82.94 -26.56
CA SER A 10 -31.82 -84.11 -25.68
C SER A 10 -32.95 -85.09 -25.99
N LEU A 11 -32.59 -86.31 -26.33
CA LEU A 11 -33.53 -87.40 -26.62
C LEU A 11 -33.70 -88.25 -25.36
N LEU A 12 -34.93 -88.44 -24.87
CA LEU A 12 -35.24 -89.42 -23.84
C LEU A 12 -36.15 -90.49 -24.44
N LEU A 13 -35.65 -91.72 -24.59
CA LEU A 13 -36.42 -92.85 -25.14
C LEU A 13 -37.08 -93.61 -23.99
N GLY A 14 -38.41 -93.48 -23.89
CA GLY A 14 -39.28 -94.22 -22.99
C GLY A 14 -40.61 -94.54 -23.69
N VAL A 15 -41.08 -95.77 -23.54
CA VAL A 15 -42.10 -96.44 -24.35
C VAL A 15 -43.38 -95.61 -24.55
N GLY A 16 -43.63 -95.16 -25.79
CA GLY A 16 -44.98 -94.81 -26.27
C GLY A 16 -45.32 -93.33 -26.45
N LEU A 17 -44.47 -92.36 -26.09
CA LEU A 17 -44.75 -90.93 -26.33
C LEU A 17 -43.47 -90.16 -26.67
N LEU A 18 -43.39 -89.62 -27.89
CA LEU A 18 -42.32 -88.71 -28.29
C LEU A 18 -42.63 -87.31 -27.75
N LEU A 19 -42.15 -86.99 -26.55
CA LEU A 19 -42.11 -85.60 -26.10
C LEU A 19 -40.90 -84.91 -26.73
N LEU A 20 -41.14 -84.10 -27.76
CA LEU A 20 -40.16 -83.13 -28.22
C LEU A 20 -40.25 -81.90 -27.32
N THR A 21 -39.44 -81.83 -26.27
CA THR A 21 -39.35 -80.61 -25.46
C THR A 21 -38.52 -79.59 -26.24
N VAL A 22 -39.16 -78.74 -27.04
CA VAL A 22 -38.52 -77.55 -27.61
C VAL A 22 -38.43 -76.50 -26.51
N GLY A 23 -37.37 -76.59 -25.71
CA GLY A 23 -36.96 -75.47 -24.88
C GLY A 23 -36.35 -74.42 -25.79
N ILE A 24 -37.08 -73.36 -26.11
CA ILE A 24 -36.44 -72.10 -26.49
C ILE A 24 -35.63 -71.70 -25.25
N LEU A 25 -34.30 -71.81 -25.27
CA LEU A 25 -33.50 -71.03 -24.34
C LEU A 25 -33.82 -69.59 -24.72
N ASN A 26 -34.62 -68.94 -23.88
CA ASN A 26 -35.10 -67.57 -23.98
C ASN A 26 -34.39 -66.74 -25.07
N ALA A 27 -35.15 -66.28 -26.07
CA ALA A 27 -34.86 -64.99 -26.65
C ALA A 27 -35.05 -63.93 -25.53
N ASP A 28 -33.94 -63.70 -24.80
CA ASP A 28 -33.54 -62.69 -23.82
C ASP A 28 -34.59 -61.77 -23.13
N PRO A 29 -34.82 -61.87 -21.79
CA PRO A 29 -35.64 -60.89 -21.06
C PRO A 29 -34.86 -59.70 -20.47
N VAL A 30 -33.51 -59.68 -20.45
CA VAL A 30 -32.77 -58.55 -19.84
C VAL A 30 -31.43 -58.31 -20.55
N ASN A 31 -31.37 -57.48 -21.59
CA ASN A 31 -30.08 -57.14 -22.18
C ASN A 31 -29.98 -55.69 -22.62
N HIS A 32 -29.57 -54.83 -21.70
CA HIS A 32 -29.24 -53.42 -21.98
C HIS A 32 -27.72 -53.17 -21.87
N TRP A 33 -26.95 -54.07 -22.48
CA TRP A 33 -25.48 -54.12 -22.59
C TRP A 33 -24.75 -54.68 -21.35
N GLN A 34 -24.33 -55.95 -21.42
CA GLN A 34 -23.54 -56.63 -20.39
C GLN A 34 -22.30 -57.30 -21.02
N ASP A 35 -21.08 -56.89 -20.64
CA ASP A 35 -19.92 -57.78 -20.58
C ASP A 35 -19.07 -57.52 -19.32
N CYS A 36 -19.09 -58.52 -18.43
CA CYS A 36 -18.66 -58.42 -17.04
C CYS A 36 -17.20 -58.86 -16.91
N GLY A 37 -16.34 -57.91 -16.56
CA GLY A 37 -14.89 -57.98 -16.61
C GLY A 37 -14.42 -56.53 -16.67
N THR A 38 -13.59 -56.18 -17.65
CA THR A 38 -13.27 -54.77 -17.97
C THR A 38 -14.23 -54.11 -18.98
N GLY A 39 -15.28 -54.81 -19.43
CA GLY A 39 -16.27 -54.37 -20.43
C GLY A 39 -17.37 -53.44 -19.89
N LEU A 40 -18.54 -53.38 -20.56
CA LEU A 40 -19.70 -52.55 -20.17
C LEU A 40 -20.73 -53.39 -19.40
N CYS A 41 -20.93 -53.12 -18.12
CA CYS A 41 -21.80 -53.90 -17.23
C CYS A 41 -23.15 -53.20 -17.01
N TYR A 42 -24.25 -53.95 -17.00
CA TYR A 42 -25.55 -53.48 -16.51
C TYR A 42 -26.01 -54.36 -15.34
N THR A 43 -25.93 -53.84 -14.12
CA THR A 43 -26.22 -54.60 -12.89
C THR A 43 -27.17 -53.79 -12.02
N THR A 44 -28.25 -54.40 -11.51
CA THR A 44 -29.22 -53.76 -10.59
C THR A 44 -29.78 -52.41 -11.07
N GLY A 45 -29.90 -52.20 -12.38
CA GLY A 45 -30.41 -50.94 -12.95
C GLY A 45 -29.37 -49.81 -13.09
N ASN A 46 -28.08 -50.14 -13.01
CA ASN A 46 -26.95 -49.23 -13.13
C ASN A 46 -25.99 -49.71 -14.23
N VAL A 47 -25.36 -48.79 -14.95
CA VAL A 47 -24.37 -49.06 -15.99
C VAL A 47 -22.96 -48.87 -15.43
N GLY A 48 -22.04 -49.77 -15.76
CA GLY A 48 -20.63 -49.73 -15.36
C GLY A 48 -19.71 -49.96 -16.56
N THR A 49 -18.49 -49.44 -16.52
CA THR A 49 -17.38 -49.96 -17.35
C THR A 49 -16.10 -50.02 -16.54
N GLY A 50 -15.32 -51.08 -16.73
CA GLY A 50 -14.15 -51.38 -15.88
C GLY A 50 -14.50 -51.78 -14.44
N THR A 51 -15.79 -51.97 -14.13
CA THR A 51 -16.32 -52.45 -12.85
C THR A 51 -17.54 -53.34 -13.07
N THR A 52 -17.64 -54.44 -12.32
CA THR A 52 -18.79 -55.37 -12.39
C THR A 52 -19.89 -55.04 -11.37
N THR A 53 -19.62 -54.14 -10.43
CA THR A 53 -20.53 -53.77 -9.34
C THR A 53 -20.73 -52.25 -9.26
N PRO A 54 -21.35 -51.61 -10.29
CA PRO A 54 -21.59 -50.18 -10.29
C PRO A 54 -22.59 -49.79 -9.19
N THR A 55 -22.14 -48.99 -8.21
CA THR A 55 -23.00 -48.50 -7.11
C THR A 55 -23.88 -47.32 -7.53
N GLU A 56 -23.51 -46.59 -8.58
CA GLU A 56 -24.23 -45.44 -9.12
C GLU A 56 -24.78 -45.71 -10.52
N LYS A 57 -25.70 -44.87 -11.00
CA LYS A 57 -26.39 -45.05 -12.29
C LYS A 57 -25.47 -45.24 -13.49
N LEU A 58 -24.31 -44.58 -13.49
CA LEU A 58 -23.22 -44.80 -14.44
C LEU A 58 -21.88 -44.72 -13.70
N VAL A 59 -21.08 -45.80 -13.75
CA VAL A 59 -19.73 -45.85 -13.18
C VAL A 59 -18.72 -46.16 -14.28
N ILE A 60 -17.68 -45.34 -14.40
CA ILE A 60 -16.57 -45.57 -15.33
C ILE A 60 -15.31 -45.72 -14.48
N GLN A 61 -14.87 -46.97 -14.27
CA GLN A 61 -13.63 -47.29 -13.57
C GLN A 61 -12.52 -47.51 -14.60
N THR A 62 -11.55 -46.61 -14.62
CA THR A 62 -10.41 -46.67 -15.55
C THR A 62 -9.19 -47.30 -14.88
N ALA A 63 -8.40 -48.05 -15.65
CA ALA A 63 -7.05 -48.40 -15.23
C ALA A 63 -6.20 -47.13 -15.03
N THR A 64 -5.19 -47.19 -14.17
CA THR A 64 -4.24 -46.09 -13.98
C THR A 64 -3.66 -45.65 -15.34
N GLY A 65 -3.54 -44.34 -15.57
CA GLY A 65 -3.00 -43.84 -16.82
C GLY A 65 -4.02 -43.64 -17.96
N ASN A 66 -5.33 -43.79 -17.72
CA ASN A 66 -6.35 -43.71 -18.77
C ASN A 66 -7.46 -42.69 -18.49
N TYR A 67 -8.03 -42.13 -19.56
CA TYR A 67 -9.22 -41.26 -19.49
C TYR A 67 -10.51 -42.07 -19.35
N GLY A 68 -11.48 -41.54 -18.61
CA GLY A 68 -12.80 -42.15 -18.43
C GLY A 68 -13.75 -41.86 -19.58
N VAL A 69 -14.15 -40.59 -19.71
CA VAL A 69 -14.97 -40.11 -20.84
C VAL A 69 -14.10 -39.27 -21.75
N VAL A 70 -14.25 -39.45 -23.06
CA VAL A 70 -13.62 -38.59 -24.08
C VAL A 70 -14.68 -38.16 -25.08
N HIS A 71 -14.84 -36.86 -25.27
CA HIS A 71 -15.65 -36.27 -26.34
C HIS A 71 -14.72 -35.54 -27.32
N THR A 72 -14.88 -35.78 -28.61
CA THR A 72 -14.05 -35.18 -29.65
C THR A 72 -14.83 -34.97 -30.94
N ASP A 73 -14.54 -33.87 -31.64
CA ASP A 73 -14.98 -33.62 -33.03
C ASP A 73 -13.90 -34.01 -34.07
N GLY A 74 -12.79 -34.59 -33.61
CA GLY A 74 -11.61 -34.92 -34.40
C GLY A 74 -10.47 -33.90 -34.30
N THR A 75 -10.75 -32.68 -33.82
CA THR A 75 -9.79 -31.59 -33.64
C THR A 75 -9.65 -31.21 -32.16
N VAL A 76 -10.77 -30.91 -31.51
CA VAL A 76 -10.84 -30.59 -30.08
C VAL A 76 -11.28 -31.83 -29.34
N SER A 77 -10.53 -32.21 -28.31
CA SER A 77 -10.89 -33.33 -27.45
C SER A 77 -10.92 -32.89 -25.99
N VAL A 78 -12.01 -33.24 -25.29
CA VAL A 78 -12.20 -33.04 -23.85
C VAL A 78 -12.26 -34.41 -23.18
N GLY A 79 -11.72 -34.53 -21.98
CA GLY A 79 -11.81 -35.77 -21.23
C GLY A 79 -11.80 -35.64 -19.72
N THR A 80 -12.16 -36.74 -19.06
CA THR A 80 -12.11 -36.91 -17.60
C THR A 80 -11.02 -37.90 -17.19
N TRP A 81 -10.41 -37.72 -16.03
CA TRP A 81 -9.39 -38.64 -15.49
C TRP A 81 -9.52 -38.77 -13.97
N ALA A 82 -9.28 -39.97 -13.44
CA ALA A 82 -9.13 -40.23 -12.01
C ALA A 82 -7.76 -40.88 -11.74
N GLY A 83 -6.93 -40.25 -10.90
CA GLY A 83 -5.56 -40.70 -10.59
C GLY A 83 -4.51 -39.60 -10.78
N ALA A 84 -3.24 -40.00 -10.91
CA ALA A 84 -2.08 -39.09 -10.86
C ALA A 84 -1.98 -38.02 -11.97
N GLY A 85 -2.87 -38.03 -12.98
CA GLY A 85 -2.90 -37.05 -14.06
C GLY A 85 -1.55 -36.83 -14.75
N ALA A 86 -1.40 -35.68 -15.43
CA ALA A 86 -0.14 -35.27 -16.04
C ALA A 86 0.87 -34.69 -15.03
N THR A 87 0.43 -34.29 -13.84
CA THR A 87 1.28 -33.65 -12.82
C THR A 87 1.86 -34.62 -11.79
N GLY A 88 1.50 -35.90 -11.85
CA GLY A 88 1.87 -36.91 -10.86
C GLY A 88 1.07 -36.84 -9.55
N ALA A 89 0.22 -35.82 -9.38
CA ALA A 89 -0.62 -35.67 -8.19
C ALA A 89 -1.96 -36.41 -8.36
N PRO A 90 -2.29 -37.39 -7.50
CA PRO A 90 -3.57 -38.10 -7.59
C PRO A 90 -4.75 -37.14 -7.37
N GLY A 91 -5.70 -37.14 -8.30
CA GLY A 91 -6.90 -36.28 -8.25
C GLY A 91 -7.94 -36.64 -9.31
N GLY A 92 -9.06 -35.91 -9.29
CA GLY A 92 -10.06 -35.91 -10.35
C GLY A 92 -9.80 -34.75 -11.31
N TRP A 93 -9.86 -35.03 -12.61
CA TRP A 93 -9.52 -34.06 -13.65
C TRP A 93 -10.62 -33.98 -14.70
N TYR A 94 -10.83 -32.77 -15.20
CA TYR A 94 -11.65 -32.48 -16.36
C TYR A 94 -10.97 -31.36 -17.15
N GLY A 95 -10.79 -31.56 -18.46
CA GLY A 95 -10.17 -30.56 -19.30
C GLY A 95 -9.99 -30.99 -20.75
N THR A 96 -9.34 -30.14 -21.54
CA THR A 96 -8.98 -30.45 -22.92
C THR A 96 -7.76 -31.37 -22.97
N LYS A 97 -7.84 -32.41 -23.80
CA LYS A 97 -6.71 -33.29 -24.16
C LYS A 97 -5.89 -32.71 -25.29
N SER A 98 -6.58 -32.05 -26.22
CA SER A 98 -5.96 -31.28 -27.31
C SER A 98 -5.45 -29.94 -26.80
N ASN A 99 -4.50 -29.31 -27.51
CA ASN A 99 -3.99 -27.98 -27.20
C ASN A 99 -4.99 -26.86 -27.55
N HIS A 100 -6.13 -26.86 -26.85
CA HIS A 100 -7.22 -25.89 -27.01
C HIS A 100 -7.69 -25.44 -25.63
N LYS A 101 -8.31 -24.26 -25.59
CA LYS A 101 -8.86 -23.68 -24.36
C LYS A 101 -10.03 -24.52 -23.84
N LEU A 102 -10.16 -24.62 -22.52
CA LEU A 102 -11.35 -25.17 -21.87
C LEU A 102 -12.33 -24.03 -21.59
N HIS A 103 -13.57 -24.18 -22.05
CA HIS A 103 -14.62 -23.18 -21.84
C HIS A 103 -15.74 -23.73 -20.97
N PHE A 104 -16.26 -22.87 -20.09
CA PHE A 104 -17.53 -23.06 -19.42
C PHE A 104 -18.48 -21.98 -19.93
N PHE A 105 -19.66 -22.38 -20.39
CA PHE A 105 -20.68 -21.48 -20.92
C PHE A 105 -22.04 -21.79 -20.30
N THR A 106 -22.97 -20.86 -20.45
CA THR A 106 -24.36 -21.02 -20.02
C THR A 106 -25.28 -20.60 -21.15
N ASN A 107 -26.44 -21.28 -21.25
CA ASN A 107 -27.50 -20.97 -22.22
C ASN A 107 -27.00 -20.92 -23.68
N ASP A 108 -26.24 -21.92 -24.10
CA ASP A 108 -25.63 -22.03 -25.44
C ASP A 108 -24.92 -20.76 -25.92
N GLY A 109 -24.42 -19.95 -24.97
CA GLY A 109 -23.79 -18.67 -25.22
C GLY A 109 -22.26 -18.73 -25.27
N ALA A 110 -21.65 -17.54 -25.32
CA ALA A 110 -20.20 -17.42 -25.23
C ALA A 110 -19.65 -17.93 -23.88
N ALA A 111 -18.36 -18.27 -23.87
CA ALA A 111 -17.67 -18.73 -22.67
C ALA A 111 -17.76 -17.67 -21.54
N ARG A 112 -18.23 -18.10 -20.38
CA ARG A 112 -18.29 -17.32 -19.14
C ARG A 112 -17.00 -17.45 -18.34
N MET A 113 -16.40 -18.63 -18.36
CA MET A 113 -15.07 -18.90 -17.83
C MET A 113 -14.25 -19.64 -18.89
N THR A 114 -12.97 -19.28 -18.99
CA THR A 114 -12.01 -19.89 -19.90
C THR A 114 -10.77 -20.28 -19.12
N ILE A 115 -10.24 -21.47 -19.35
CA ILE A 115 -8.86 -21.81 -18.99
C ILE A 115 -8.09 -21.94 -20.31
N ASP A 116 -7.11 -21.08 -20.53
CA ASP A 116 -6.32 -21.12 -21.74
C ASP A 116 -5.25 -22.24 -21.69
N THR A 117 -4.55 -22.42 -22.81
CA THR A 117 -3.52 -23.47 -22.92
C THR A 117 -2.24 -23.16 -22.12
N ALA A 118 -2.07 -21.94 -21.62
CA ALA A 118 -1.00 -21.56 -20.70
C ALA A 118 -1.40 -21.75 -19.22
N GLY A 119 -2.67 -22.10 -18.95
CA GLY A 119 -3.22 -22.29 -17.61
C GLY A 119 -3.74 -21.01 -16.97
N ASN A 120 -3.96 -19.94 -17.74
CA ASN A 120 -4.58 -18.72 -17.25
C ASN A 120 -6.10 -18.86 -17.22
N VAL A 121 -6.73 -18.29 -16.18
CA VAL A 121 -8.17 -18.29 -16.00
C VAL A 121 -8.75 -16.94 -16.43
N GLY A 122 -9.66 -16.94 -17.39
CA GLY A 122 -10.47 -15.79 -17.78
C GLY A 122 -11.90 -15.92 -17.25
N ILE A 123 -12.45 -14.89 -16.61
CA ILE A 123 -13.88 -14.76 -16.30
C ILE A 123 -14.43 -13.59 -17.11
N GLY A 124 -15.45 -13.85 -17.93
CA GLY A 124 -15.99 -12.87 -18.89
C GLY A 124 -15.08 -12.57 -20.09
N THR A 125 -13.93 -13.25 -20.20
CA THR A 125 -12.98 -13.14 -21.32
C THR A 125 -12.48 -14.50 -21.76
N VAL A 126 -12.19 -14.65 -23.05
CA VAL A 126 -11.55 -15.82 -23.65
C VAL A 126 -10.04 -15.64 -23.86
N ASN A 127 -9.52 -14.42 -23.68
CA ASN A 127 -8.12 -14.08 -23.86
C ASN A 127 -7.57 -13.46 -22.57
N PRO A 128 -7.40 -14.26 -21.49
CA PRO A 128 -6.75 -13.78 -20.28
C PRO A 128 -5.29 -13.41 -20.57
N THR A 129 -4.84 -12.27 -20.05
CA THR A 129 -3.45 -11.80 -20.18
C THR A 129 -2.64 -12.05 -18.92
N GLU A 130 -3.31 -12.44 -17.84
CA GLU A 130 -2.73 -12.75 -16.54
C GLU A 130 -3.24 -14.10 -16.05
N ARG A 131 -2.60 -14.65 -15.01
CA ARG A 131 -3.01 -15.93 -14.38
C ARG A 131 -4.50 -15.97 -14.05
N LEU A 132 -5.04 -14.83 -13.61
CA LEU A 132 -6.48 -14.60 -13.50
C LEU A 132 -6.79 -13.25 -14.16
N THR A 133 -7.68 -13.25 -15.14
CA THR A 133 -8.23 -12.03 -15.74
C THR A 133 -9.74 -12.03 -15.59
N VAL A 134 -10.31 -10.97 -14.99
CA VAL A 134 -11.76 -10.79 -14.87
C VAL A 134 -12.15 -9.58 -15.71
N ALA A 135 -12.90 -9.79 -16.78
CA ALA A 135 -13.49 -8.73 -17.58
C ALA A 135 -14.84 -8.31 -16.96
N GLY A 136 -14.78 -7.60 -15.84
CA GLY A 136 -15.95 -7.16 -15.08
C GLY A 136 -15.63 -6.83 -13.63
N ASN A 137 -16.68 -6.68 -12.82
CA ASN A 137 -16.56 -6.34 -11.40
C ASN A 137 -16.30 -7.58 -10.54
N ILE A 138 -15.53 -7.41 -9.46
CA ILE A 138 -15.29 -8.44 -8.44
C ILE A 138 -15.91 -7.97 -7.12
N SER A 139 -16.78 -8.78 -6.53
CA SER A 139 -17.30 -8.58 -5.17
C SER A 139 -16.65 -9.59 -4.23
N ALA A 140 -15.66 -9.14 -3.45
CA ALA A 140 -14.97 -9.95 -2.45
C ALA A 140 -15.35 -9.50 -1.05
N THR A 141 -15.96 -10.38 -0.26
CA THR A 141 -16.45 -10.09 1.10
C THR A 141 -15.90 -11.11 2.09
N SER A 142 -15.66 -10.68 3.32
CA SER A 142 -15.29 -11.57 4.42
C SER A 142 -16.00 -11.15 5.70
N ASP A 143 -16.56 -12.11 6.43
CA ASP A 143 -17.22 -11.87 7.72
C ASP A 143 -16.19 -11.63 8.84
N LYS A 144 -14.96 -12.13 8.68
CA LYS A 144 -13.86 -12.01 9.63
C LYS A 144 -12.52 -11.91 8.90
N GLY A 145 -11.78 -10.82 9.12
CA GLY A 145 -10.42 -10.66 8.62
C GLY A 145 -10.34 -9.99 7.24
N VAL A 146 -9.55 -10.55 6.33
CA VAL A 146 -9.16 -9.92 5.07
C VAL A 146 -9.93 -10.53 3.91
N ALA A 147 -10.70 -9.70 3.18
CA ALA A 147 -11.41 -10.14 1.98
C ALA A 147 -10.48 -10.27 0.76
N VAL A 148 -9.49 -9.36 0.63
CA VAL A 148 -8.49 -9.36 -0.44
C VAL A 148 -7.12 -9.07 0.18
N ARG A 149 -6.16 -9.98 -0.06
CA ARG A 149 -4.76 -9.82 0.35
C ARG A 149 -3.87 -9.83 -0.89
N GLY A 150 -3.22 -8.70 -1.17
CA GLY A 150 -2.09 -8.66 -2.10
C GLY A 150 -0.79 -8.72 -1.32
N GLU A 151 0.09 -9.64 -1.68
CA GLU A 151 1.40 -9.84 -1.07
C GLU A 151 2.40 -10.10 -2.18
N SER A 152 3.55 -9.41 -2.13
CA SER A 152 4.66 -9.69 -3.02
C SER A 152 5.95 -9.78 -2.20
N ASN A 153 6.68 -10.87 -2.41
CA ASN A 153 7.89 -11.22 -1.65
C ASN A 153 9.18 -10.99 -2.48
N SER A 154 9.08 -10.20 -3.54
CA SER A 154 10.21 -9.84 -4.40
C SER A 154 10.67 -8.41 -4.14
N VAL A 155 11.93 -8.11 -4.41
CA VAL A 155 12.43 -6.73 -4.40
C VAL A 155 11.76 -5.91 -5.50
N PHE A 156 11.49 -4.63 -5.22
CA PHE A 156 10.87 -3.68 -6.17
C PHE A 156 9.54 -4.15 -6.79
N SER A 157 8.70 -4.81 -5.99
CA SER A 157 7.44 -5.37 -6.46
C SER A 157 6.24 -4.70 -5.81
N ILE A 158 5.09 -4.79 -6.46
CA ILE A 158 3.83 -4.20 -6.01
C ILE A 158 2.92 -5.33 -5.53
N GLY A 159 2.40 -5.21 -4.30
CA GLY A 159 1.43 -6.17 -3.77
C GLY A 159 0.02 -5.93 -4.32
N VAL A 160 -0.41 -4.66 -4.38
CA VAL A 160 -1.72 -4.23 -4.91
C VAL A 160 -1.54 -2.94 -5.70
N GLU A 161 -2.08 -2.90 -6.90
CA GLU A 161 -2.13 -1.71 -7.77
C GLU A 161 -3.59 -1.37 -8.09
N GLY A 162 -3.95 -0.09 -7.99
CA GLY A 162 -5.25 0.42 -8.43
C GLY A 162 -5.06 1.47 -9.51
N HIS A 163 -5.64 1.23 -10.68
CA HIS A 163 -5.53 2.10 -11.85
C HIS A 163 -6.92 2.59 -12.28
N SER A 164 -7.05 3.89 -12.56
CA SER A 164 -8.28 4.52 -13.08
C SER A 164 -7.94 5.68 -14.00
N ASP A 165 -8.58 5.75 -15.16
CA ASP A 165 -8.35 6.82 -16.14
C ASP A 165 -9.02 8.15 -15.79
N SER A 166 -9.88 8.19 -14.75
CA SER A 166 -10.73 9.37 -14.49
C SER A 166 -10.83 9.81 -13.05
N ASN A 167 -11.04 8.89 -12.11
CA ASN A 167 -11.39 9.22 -10.73
C ASN A 167 -10.42 8.54 -9.75
N TYR A 168 -10.93 7.65 -8.89
CA TYR A 168 -10.10 6.97 -7.89
C TYR A 168 -9.58 5.64 -8.42
N GLY A 169 -8.26 5.45 -8.37
CA GLY A 169 -7.66 4.12 -8.52
C GLY A 169 -7.98 3.22 -7.33
N VAL A 170 -7.92 3.77 -6.10
CA VAL A 170 -8.22 3.06 -4.84
C VAL A 170 -9.02 3.96 -3.91
N VAL A 171 -10.05 3.40 -3.25
CA VAL A 171 -10.83 4.07 -2.19
C VAL A 171 -10.79 3.20 -0.93
N GLY A 172 -10.36 3.78 0.19
CA GLY A 172 -10.42 3.14 1.51
C GLY A 172 -11.52 3.77 2.36
N GLU A 173 -12.57 3.00 2.68
CA GLU A 173 -13.69 3.44 3.50
C GLU A 173 -13.83 2.58 4.75
N SER A 174 -14.15 3.19 5.89
CA SER A 174 -14.45 2.48 7.13
C SER A 174 -15.56 3.18 7.90
N ASN A 175 -16.62 2.44 8.22
CA ASN A 175 -17.76 2.95 8.99
C ASN A 175 -17.46 3.19 10.47
N ARG A 176 -16.42 2.54 11.02
CA ARG A 176 -16.15 2.51 12.47
C ARG A 176 -14.67 2.63 12.82
N GLY A 177 -13.80 2.85 11.85
CA GLY A 177 -12.35 2.80 12.08
C GLY A 177 -11.57 3.56 11.02
N ILE A 178 -10.39 3.05 10.71
CA ILE A 178 -9.46 3.67 9.78
C ILE A 178 -9.71 3.15 8.37
N GLY A 179 -9.84 4.05 7.39
CA GLY A 179 -10.02 3.68 5.97
C GLY A 179 -8.72 3.20 5.31
N LEU A 180 -7.57 3.80 5.67
CA LEU A 180 -6.25 3.45 5.14
C LEU A 180 -5.18 3.53 6.22
N VAL A 181 -4.32 2.51 6.31
CA VAL A 181 -3.14 2.47 7.18
C VAL A 181 -1.93 2.10 6.32
N GLY A 182 -0.86 2.88 6.43
CA GLY A 182 0.44 2.56 5.84
C GLY A 182 1.48 2.34 6.94
N VAL A 183 2.35 1.34 6.77
CA VAL A 183 3.46 1.03 7.68
C VAL A 183 4.67 0.66 6.83
N SER A 184 5.83 1.24 7.13
CA SER A 184 7.11 0.92 6.48
C SER A 184 8.20 0.79 7.55
N ILE A 185 9.11 -0.18 7.37
CA ILE A 185 10.22 -0.43 8.30
C ILE A 185 11.39 0.52 8.03
N SER A 186 11.65 0.81 6.76
CA SER A 186 12.86 1.53 6.33
C SER A 186 12.67 2.45 5.13
N GLY A 187 11.44 2.64 4.66
CA GLY A 187 11.14 3.45 3.48
C GLY A 187 9.99 4.43 3.72
N GLU A 188 9.54 5.05 2.65
CA GLU A 188 8.40 5.96 2.68
C GLU A 188 7.10 5.18 2.90
N VAL A 189 6.17 5.78 3.64
CA VAL A 189 4.85 5.21 3.87
C VAL A 189 3.88 5.62 2.76
N ILE A 190 3.97 6.88 2.32
CA ILE A 190 3.16 7.45 1.25
C ILE A 190 4.05 8.33 0.37
N VAL A 191 4.01 8.09 -0.93
CA VAL A 191 4.61 8.94 -1.96
C VAL A 191 3.48 9.47 -2.83
N ALA A 192 3.34 10.80 -2.90
CA ALA A 192 2.33 11.46 -3.73
C ALA A 192 3.00 12.13 -4.93
N THR A 193 2.79 11.58 -6.12
CA THR A 193 3.32 12.15 -7.37
C THR A 193 2.18 12.67 -8.23
N LEU A 194 2.26 13.94 -8.63
CA LEU A 194 1.37 14.55 -9.63
C LEU A 194 2.16 14.76 -10.92
N ALA A 195 2.07 13.82 -11.86
CA ALA A 195 2.89 13.82 -13.07
C ALA A 195 2.58 14.99 -14.03
N ASN A 196 1.31 15.43 -14.09
CA ASN A 196 0.87 16.56 -14.89
C ASN A 196 0.10 17.55 -14.01
N GLN A 197 0.40 18.85 -14.13
CA GLN A 197 -0.32 19.91 -13.40
C GLN A 197 -1.74 20.19 -13.95
N ASN A 198 -2.25 19.35 -14.87
CA ASN A 198 -3.62 19.43 -15.40
C ASN A 198 -4.56 18.62 -14.51
N CYS A 199 -4.97 19.17 -13.38
CA CYS A 199 -5.83 18.44 -12.46
C CYS A 199 -7.30 18.43 -12.89
N ILE A 200 -7.85 17.23 -13.00
CA ILE A 200 -9.29 16.98 -12.97
C ILE A 200 -9.72 16.98 -11.49
N SER A 201 -9.82 18.17 -10.90
CA SER A 201 -10.50 18.36 -9.61
C SER A 201 -11.52 19.45 -9.78
N THR A 202 -12.76 19.20 -9.36
CA THR A 202 -13.90 20.13 -9.45
C THR A 202 -13.75 21.37 -8.55
N THR A 203 -12.61 21.55 -7.89
CA THR A 203 -12.37 22.63 -6.91
C THR A 203 -10.98 23.27 -7.06
N THR A 204 -10.84 24.07 -8.13
CA THR A 204 -10.04 25.31 -8.24
C THR A 204 -8.52 25.33 -7.94
N ALA A 205 -7.88 24.25 -7.51
CA ALA A 205 -6.41 24.11 -7.50
C ALA A 205 -5.97 22.63 -7.40
N CYS A 206 -4.90 22.27 -8.10
CA CYS A 206 -4.20 21.01 -7.91
C CYS A 206 -3.65 20.87 -6.49
N ASN A 207 -3.75 19.68 -5.88
CA ASN A 207 -3.17 19.41 -4.57
C ASN A 207 -2.46 18.05 -4.58
N ILE A 208 -1.29 17.97 -3.94
CA ILE A 208 -0.59 16.70 -3.65
C ILE A 208 -1.09 16.07 -2.35
N PHE A 209 -1.67 16.86 -1.46
CA PHE A 209 -2.33 16.39 -0.24
C PHE A 209 -3.56 17.23 0.09
N ARG A 210 -4.62 16.57 0.59
CA ARG A 210 -5.86 17.23 1.00
C ARG A 210 -6.52 16.49 2.18
N GLY A 211 -6.77 17.21 3.26
CA GLY A 211 -7.64 16.81 4.37
C GLY A 211 -8.89 17.68 4.40
N GLN A 212 -10.07 17.05 4.40
CA GLN A 212 -11.36 17.73 4.28
C GLN A 212 -12.42 17.11 5.21
N ASN A 213 -13.47 17.86 5.48
CA ASN A 213 -14.73 17.37 6.03
C ASN A 213 -15.87 17.63 5.02
N GLN A 214 -17.12 17.38 5.41
CA GLN A 214 -18.29 17.62 4.55
C GLN A 214 -18.49 19.10 4.14
N VAL A 215 -17.83 20.03 4.83
CA VAL A 215 -17.97 21.48 4.63
C VAL A 215 -16.84 22.04 3.76
N GLY A 216 -15.67 21.39 3.72
CA GLY A 216 -14.57 21.78 2.85
C GLY A 216 -13.18 21.39 3.36
N ASN A 217 -12.17 22.09 2.84
CA ASN A 217 -10.75 21.82 3.15
C ASN A 217 -10.39 22.34 4.53
N LEU A 218 -9.69 21.52 5.31
CA LEU A 218 -9.12 21.89 6.61
C LEU A 218 -7.61 22.08 6.51
N VAL A 219 -6.96 21.20 5.74
CA VAL A 219 -5.53 21.21 5.45
C VAL A 219 -5.31 20.79 3.99
N ARG A 220 -4.34 21.40 3.31
CA ARG A 220 -3.92 20.97 1.97
C ARG A 220 -2.48 21.39 1.69
N ILE A 221 -1.86 20.66 0.78
CA ILE A 221 -0.60 21.04 0.13
C ILE A 221 -0.90 21.11 -1.36
N ASP A 222 -0.73 22.28 -1.96
CA ASP A 222 -0.98 22.47 -3.39
C ASP A 222 0.10 21.81 -4.27
N SER A 223 -0.08 21.85 -5.58
CA SER A 223 0.90 21.29 -6.53
C SER A 223 2.24 22.01 -6.56
N ALA A 224 2.36 23.21 -5.99
CA ALA A 224 3.62 23.91 -5.84
C ALA A 224 4.32 23.58 -4.50
N GLY A 225 3.73 22.71 -3.67
CA GLY A 225 4.25 22.34 -2.36
C GLY A 225 3.86 23.32 -1.24
N LYS A 226 3.00 24.31 -1.51
CA LYS A 226 2.58 25.28 -0.49
C LYS A 226 1.51 24.68 0.42
N GLY A 227 1.79 24.70 1.73
CA GLY A 227 0.87 24.27 2.77
C GLY A 227 -0.17 25.33 3.14
N PHE A 228 -1.41 24.91 3.36
CA PHE A 228 -2.50 25.75 3.86
C PHE A 228 -3.19 25.05 5.04
N PHE A 229 -3.33 25.78 6.14
CA PHE A 229 -3.89 25.28 7.41
C PHE A 229 -4.93 26.29 7.92
N ASN A 230 -6.22 26.07 7.66
CA ASN A 230 -7.26 27.05 7.98
C ASN A 230 -7.38 27.35 9.49
N GLY A 231 -7.02 26.39 10.35
CA GLY A 231 -6.95 26.55 11.80
C GLY A 231 -5.57 26.95 12.34
N GLY A 232 -4.60 27.23 11.46
CA GLY A 232 -3.21 27.47 11.83
C GLY A 232 -2.45 26.20 12.24
N THR A 233 -1.29 26.41 12.87
CA THR A 233 -0.38 25.36 13.34
C THR A 233 -0.07 25.54 14.83
N GLN A 234 0.09 24.45 15.57
CA GLN A 234 0.68 24.45 16.92
C GLN A 234 2.07 23.83 16.84
N THR A 235 3.11 24.57 17.26
CA THR A 235 4.53 24.19 17.12
C THR A 235 5.22 24.09 18.49
N GLY A 236 6.31 23.33 18.57
CA GLY A 236 6.96 22.95 19.85
C GLY A 236 8.18 23.76 20.29
N GLY A 237 8.57 24.83 19.57
CA GLY A 237 9.62 25.78 19.97
C GLY A 237 9.04 27.09 20.53
N ALA A 238 9.88 27.93 21.14
CA ALA A 238 9.42 29.15 21.83
C ALA A 238 9.67 30.45 21.04
N ASP A 239 10.40 30.36 19.94
CA ASP A 239 10.88 31.50 19.14
C ASP A 239 10.70 31.29 17.63
N PHE A 240 10.71 32.41 16.91
CA PHE A 240 10.85 32.46 15.47
C PHE A 240 12.27 32.90 15.14
N ALA A 241 12.96 32.09 14.34
CA ALA A 241 14.33 32.35 13.93
C ALA A 241 14.46 32.44 12.40
N GLU A 242 15.40 33.25 11.95
CA GLU A 242 15.87 33.25 10.56
C GLU A 242 17.23 32.55 10.49
N SER A 243 17.39 31.66 9.52
CA SER A 243 18.69 31.07 9.19
C SER A 243 19.56 32.13 8.53
N MET A 244 20.69 32.45 9.15
CA MET A 244 21.62 33.46 8.64
C MET A 244 23.03 32.92 8.57
N ARG A 245 23.77 33.26 7.52
CA ARG A 245 25.20 32.93 7.43
C ARG A 245 25.97 33.54 8.59
N THR A 246 26.92 32.79 9.13
CA THR A 246 27.88 33.31 10.10
C THR A 246 29.26 33.48 9.47
N THR A 247 29.97 34.55 9.84
CA THR A 247 31.39 34.74 9.50
C THR A 247 32.34 34.30 10.61
N ASP A 248 31.82 34.04 11.81
CA ASP A 248 32.57 33.37 12.87
C ASP A 248 32.74 31.89 12.57
N ASP A 249 33.83 31.31 13.09
CA ASP A 249 34.01 29.86 13.14
C ASP A 249 32.84 29.22 13.92
N PRO A 250 32.04 28.33 13.29
CA PRO A 250 30.92 27.65 13.94
C PRO A 250 31.30 26.93 15.24
N ALA A 251 32.56 26.48 15.39
CA ALA A 251 33.04 25.85 16.62
C ALA A 251 33.08 26.82 17.82
N THR A 252 33.07 28.13 17.56
CA THR A 252 33.09 29.16 18.59
C THR A 252 31.69 29.63 18.98
N LEU A 253 30.68 29.44 18.12
CA LEU A 253 29.30 29.84 18.40
C LEU A 253 28.57 28.81 19.25
N GLN A 254 27.73 29.29 20.15
CA GLN A 254 26.91 28.45 21.00
C GLN A 254 25.51 29.06 21.15
N PRO A 255 24.47 28.24 21.32
CA PRO A 255 23.14 28.75 21.60
C PRO A 255 23.14 29.71 22.80
N GLY A 256 22.33 30.76 22.69
CA GLY A 256 22.28 31.87 23.62
C GLY A 256 23.32 32.96 23.38
N ASP A 257 24.26 32.79 22.45
CA ASP A 257 25.13 33.88 22.01
C ASP A 257 24.29 35.01 21.39
N VAL A 258 24.50 36.24 21.85
CA VAL A 258 23.98 37.45 21.22
C VAL A 258 24.73 37.71 19.92
N LEU A 259 23.99 37.90 18.83
CA LEU A 259 24.53 38.08 17.49
C LEU A 259 24.30 39.50 16.97
N VAL A 260 25.24 39.97 16.17
CA VAL A 260 25.20 41.25 15.47
C VAL A 260 25.36 41.04 13.97
N ILE A 261 24.82 41.95 13.17
CA ILE A 261 25.08 42.04 11.73
C ILE A 261 26.58 42.26 11.53
N ASP A 262 27.18 41.50 10.61
CA ASP A 262 28.53 41.74 10.15
C ASP A 262 28.52 42.76 8.99
N PRO A 263 28.96 44.02 9.20
CA PRO A 263 28.88 45.05 8.17
C PRO A 263 29.81 44.77 6.96
N GLY A 264 30.77 43.85 7.11
CA GLY A 264 31.67 43.45 6.02
C GLY A 264 31.06 42.44 5.04
N HIS A 265 29.95 41.80 5.39
CA HIS A 265 29.40 40.67 4.63
C HIS A 265 27.88 40.75 4.54
N ALA A 266 27.34 40.68 3.32
CA ALA A 266 25.89 40.80 3.10
C ALA A 266 25.14 39.61 3.71
N ARG A 267 24.05 39.90 4.44
CA ARG A 267 23.18 38.90 5.12
C ARG A 267 23.96 37.94 6.03
N ALA A 268 25.01 38.43 6.67
CA ALA A 268 25.81 37.65 7.60
C ALA A 268 25.76 38.22 9.01
N VAL A 269 25.94 37.33 9.98
CA VAL A 269 26.01 37.65 11.40
C VAL A 269 27.32 37.18 11.99
N LYS A 270 27.66 37.74 13.15
CA LYS A 270 28.75 37.30 14.01
C LYS A 270 28.39 37.55 15.46
N LYS A 271 29.16 36.97 16.36
CA LYS A 271 29.05 37.14 17.79
C LYS A 271 29.24 38.61 18.17
N SER A 272 28.37 39.10 19.05
CA SER A 272 28.53 40.42 19.62
C SER A 272 29.85 40.49 20.41
N SER A 273 30.49 41.66 20.43
CA SER A 273 31.73 41.87 21.18
C SER A 273 31.86 43.30 21.72
N ALA A 274 30.83 44.12 21.53
CA ALA A 274 30.80 45.51 21.95
C ALA A 274 29.50 45.80 22.72
N PRO A 275 29.56 46.60 23.80
CA PRO A 275 28.38 46.95 24.57
C PRO A 275 27.47 47.90 23.79
N ASN A 276 26.15 47.79 23.98
CA ASN A 276 25.14 48.67 23.36
C ASN A 276 25.24 48.75 21.82
N SER A 277 25.51 47.63 21.15
CA SER A 277 25.67 47.61 19.70
C SER A 277 24.33 47.84 18.98
N LYS A 278 24.31 48.79 18.04
CA LYS A 278 23.18 49.02 17.12
C LYS A 278 23.06 47.96 16.03
N LEU A 279 24.05 47.08 15.92
CA LEU A 279 24.08 46.00 14.94
C LEU A 279 23.41 44.73 15.47
N VAL A 280 22.91 44.73 16.71
CA VAL A 280 22.29 43.53 17.29
C VAL A 280 21.09 43.08 16.47
N VAL A 281 21.01 41.78 16.20
CA VAL A 281 20.02 41.19 15.29
C VAL A 281 19.30 39.98 15.87
N GLY A 282 19.71 39.54 17.05
CA GLY A 282 19.03 38.47 17.76
C GLY A 282 19.97 37.66 18.63
N VAL A 283 19.48 36.48 19.00
CA VAL A 283 20.20 35.52 19.82
C VAL A 283 20.25 34.20 19.07
N TYR A 284 21.37 33.49 19.12
CA TYR A 284 21.47 32.16 18.53
C TYR A 284 20.48 31.20 19.23
N SER A 285 19.44 30.77 18.50
CA SER A 285 18.41 29.84 18.98
C SER A 285 18.92 28.40 19.11
N VAL A 286 18.40 27.69 20.12
CA VAL A 286 18.64 26.24 20.29
C VAL A 286 17.70 25.43 19.39
N LYS A 287 16.40 25.78 19.39
CA LYS A 287 15.33 24.99 18.79
C LYS A 287 14.15 25.91 18.43
N PRO A 288 14.25 26.64 17.30
CA PRO A 288 13.19 27.54 16.89
C PRO A 288 11.91 26.76 16.57
N SER A 289 10.77 27.40 16.86
CA SER A 289 9.44 26.90 16.51
C SER A 289 9.22 26.94 15.01
N ILE A 290 9.73 28.00 14.38
CA ILE A 290 9.76 28.21 12.94
C ILE A 290 11.17 28.70 12.59
N LEU A 291 11.81 28.04 11.63
CA LEU A 291 13.05 28.48 11.02
C LEU A 291 12.76 28.97 9.61
N ALA A 292 12.90 30.26 9.38
CA ALA A 292 12.83 30.84 8.04
C ALA A 292 14.19 30.68 7.34
N ILE A 293 14.22 30.01 6.19
CA ILE A 293 15.45 29.68 5.44
C ILE A 293 15.61 30.49 4.15
N ALA A 294 14.85 31.58 4.01
CA ALA A 294 14.84 32.45 2.83
C ALA A 294 14.67 31.71 1.49
N ASP A 295 15.68 31.76 0.61
CA ASP A 295 15.68 31.27 -0.76
C ASP A 295 16.18 29.82 -0.93
N HIS A 296 16.48 29.12 0.17
CA HIS A 296 16.89 27.72 0.13
C HIS A 296 15.74 26.81 -0.30
N HIS A 297 16.04 25.86 -1.18
CA HIS A 297 15.21 24.68 -1.42
C HIS A 297 15.22 23.75 -0.20
N ILE A 298 14.19 22.91 -0.08
CA ILE A 298 14.04 21.99 1.06
C ILE A 298 15.20 20.99 1.20
N ASP A 299 15.90 20.70 0.11
CA ASP A 299 17.05 19.79 0.06
C ASP A 299 18.41 20.50 0.17
N ASP A 300 18.42 21.83 0.24
CA ASP A 300 19.66 22.59 0.34
C ASP A 300 20.28 22.46 1.74
N SER A 301 21.61 22.42 1.78
CA SER A 301 22.36 22.38 3.04
C SER A 301 22.47 23.76 3.67
N LEU A 302 22.13 23.86 4.95
CA LEU A 302 22.29 25.08 5.78
C LEU A 302 23.65 25.13 6.50
N THR A 303 24.66 24.40 5.98
CA THR A 303 25.99 24.38 6.60
C THR A 303 26.61 25.77 6.60
N GLY A 304 27.09 26.24 7.74
CA GLY A 304 27.65 27.59 7.90
C GLY A 304 26.61 28.67 8.20
N GLU A 305 25.36 28.28 8.44
CA GLU A 305 24.30 29.17 8.92
C GLU A 305 23.93 28.88 10.38
N VAL A 306 23.40 29.90 11.06
CA VAL A 306 22.90 29.81 12.42
C VAL A 306 21.47 30.32 12.50
N PRO A 307 20.58 29.65 13.25
CA PRO A 307 19.23 30.14 13.53
C PRO A 307 19.30 31.34 14.49
N VAL A 308 19.02 32.53 13.97
CA VAL A 308 18.96 33.78 14.72
C VAL A 308 17.54 34.03 15.17
N ALA A 309 17.25 33.84 16.45
CA ALA A 309 15.96 34.20 17.04
C ALA A 309 15.78 35.71 17.00
N VAL A 310 14.73 36.15 16.31
CA VAL A 310 14.35 37.58 16.21
C VAL A 310 13.19 37.93 17.12
N VAL A 311 12.37 36.93 17.49
CA VAL A 311 11.28 37.09 18.46
C VAL A 311 10.99 35.79 19.19
N GLY A 312 10.63 35.89 20.46
CA GLY A 312 10.19 34.77 21.30
C GLY A 312 11.09 34.55 22.51
N ILE A 313 10.88 33.45 23.23
CA ILE A 313 11.63 33.18 24.47
C ILE A 313 12.88 32.37 24.15
N VAL A 314 14.04 32.93 24.47
CA VAL A 314 15.34 32.33 24.14
C VAL A 314 16.24 32.31 25.37
N PRO A 315 16.83 31.16 25.73
CA PRO A 315 17.94 31.11 26.68
C PRO A 315 19.10 31.95 26.14
N THR A 316 19.39 33.06 26.80
CA THR A 316 20.36 34.07 26.34
C THR A 316 21.48 34.18 27.35
N LYS A 317 22.72 34.18 26.86
CA LYS A 317 23.90 34.41 27.69
C LYS A 317 23.90 35.85 28.18
N VAL A 318 24.15 36.03 29.47
CA VAL A 318 24.12 37.34 30.12
C VAL A 318 25.34 37.59 30.98
N SER A 319 25.73 38.85 31.11
CA SER A 319 26.76 39.34 31.99
C SER A 319 26.19 40.39 32.93
N ALA A 320 26.58 40.34 34.20
CA ALA A 320 26.26 41.35 35.19
C ALA A 320 27.18 42.59 35.13
N GLU A 321 27.94 42.79 34.03
CA GLU A 321 28.89 43.90 33.90
C GLU A 321 28.26 45.30 34.04
N ASN A 322 26.97 45.45 33.69
CA ASN A 322 26.20 46.68 33.90
C ASN A 322 25.24 46.57 35.09
N GLY A 323 25.57 45.71 36.05
CA GLY A 323 24.87 45.41 37.29
C GLY A 323 23.87 44.23 37.21
N PRO A 324 23.28 43.83 38.36
CA PRO A 324 22.35 42.71 38.44
C PRO A 324 21.16 42.86 37.49
N ILE A 325 20.78 41.78 36.81
CA ILE A 325 19.61 41.76 35.93
C ILE A 325 18.39 41.34 36.76
N GLN A 326 17.31 42.10 36.65
CA GLN A 326 16.02 41.81 37.27
C GLN A 326 14.99 41.43 36.21
N ILE A 327 13.96 40.68 36.60
CA ILE A 327 12.84 40.35 35.71
C ILE A 327 12.21 41.65 35.21
N GLY A 328 12.08 41.78 33.89
CA GLY A 328 11.53 42.96 33.26
C GLY A 328 12.56 43.97 32.75
N ASP A 329 13.84 43.83 33.13
CA ASP A 329 14.91 44.66 32.62
C ASP A 329 15.06 44.50 31.11
N LEU A 330 15.24 45.63 30.41
CA LEU A 330 15.68 45.59 29.02
C LEU A 330 17.14 45.16 28.97
N LEU A 331 17.49 44.37 27.95
CA LEU A 331 18.84 43.89 27.73
C LEU A 331 19.42 44.43 26.42
N VAL A 332 20.72 44.69 26.43
CA VAL A 332 21.55 45.13 25.29
C VAL A 332 22.78 44.24 25.18
N SER A 333 23.53 44.29 24.08
CA SER A 333 24.81 43.54 24.01
C SER A 333 25.80 44.06 25.07
N SER A 334 26.65 43.17 25.58
CA SER A 334 27.71 43.49 26.54
C SER A 334 29.09 43.54 25.88
N SER A 335 30.12 43.91 26.65
CA SER A 335 31.52 43.83 26.24
C SER A 335 32.05 42.39 26.27
N THR A 336 31.41 41.50 27.03
CA THR A 336 31.71 40.06 27.02
C THR A 336 31.15 39.44 25.75
N PRO A 337 31.98 38.80 24.89
CA PRO A 337 31.51 38.33 23.59
C PRO A 337 30.31 37.38 23.68
N GLY A 338 29.28 37.65 22.89
CA GLY A 338 28.05 36.86 22.82
C GLY A 338 27.14 36.99 24.04
N HIS A 339 27.40 37.91 24.97
CA HIS A 339 26.53 38.08 26.14
C HIS A 339 25.70 39.36 26.01
N ALA A 340 24.50 39.31 26.59
CA ALA A 340 23.69 40.48 26.86
C ALA A 340 24.01 41.02 28.27
N MET A 341 23.61 42.25 28.56
CA MET A 341 23.67 42.85 29.89
C MET A 341 22.45 43.75 30.10
N ARG A 342 22.19 44.15 31.34
CA ARG A 342 21.17 45.15 31.65
C ARG A 342 21.39 46.42 30.81
N ALA A 343 20.33 46.93 30.21
CA ALA A 343 20.35 48.17 29.44
C ALA A 343 20.64 49.39 30.33
N PRO A 344 21.22 50.47 29.78
CA PRO A 344 21.25 51.76 30.47
C PRO A 344 19.82 52.32 30.63
N ASN A 345 19.64 53.34 31.48
CA ASN A 345 18.31 53.93 31.76
C ASN A 345 17.57 54.46 30.51
N ASN A 346 18.29 54.84 29.46
CA ASN A 346 17.74 55.34 28.20
C ASN A 346 18.46 54.67 27.02
N PRO A 347 18.20 53.38 26.74
CA PRO A 347 18.87 52.67 25.67
C PRO A 347 18.48 53.24 24.32
N ALA A 348 19.44 53.34 23.40
CA ALA A 348 19.15 53.83 22.06
C ALA A 348 18.30 52.79 21.29
N PRO A 349 17.29 53.23 20.52
CA PRO A 349 16.60 52.34 19.60
C PRO A 349 17.59 51.61 18.69
N GLY A 350 17.35 50.32 18.45
CA GLY A 350 18.23 49.42 17.71
C GLY A 350 19.33 48.75 18.53
N THR A 351 19.47 49.05 19.84
CA THR A 351 20.42 48.33 20.71
C THR A 351 19.76 47.29 21.63
N ILE A 352 18.43 47.29 21.71
CA ILE A 352 17.65 46.46 22.63
C ILE A 352 17.48 45.07 22.03
N ILE A 353 17.90 44.04 22.78
CA ILE A 353 17.73 42.62 22.43
C ILE A 353 16.32 42.16 22.82
N GLY A 354 15.90 42.53 24.03
CA GLY A 354 14.67 42.01 24.61
C GLY A 354 14.56 42.34 26.09
N LYS A 355 13.75 41.53 26.78
CA LYS A 355 13.41 41.70 28.20
C LYS A 355 13.72 40.44 28.99
N ALA A 356 14.41 40.59 30.11
CA ALA A 356 14.75 39.49 31.01
C ALA A 356 13.48 38.86 31.61
N LEU A 357 13.41 37.53 31.61
CA LEU A 357 12.36 36.73 32.25
C LEU A 357 12.85 36.03 33.53
N ALA A 358 14.13 36.13 33.84
CA ALA A 358 14.72 35.67 35.10
C ALA A 358 15.74 36.70 35.63
N THR A 359 16.08 36.58 36.91
CA THR A 359 17.10 37.42 37.55
C THR A 359 18.50 36.86 37.34
N TRP A 360 19.52 37.70 37.41
CA TRP A 360 20.93 37.29 37.41
C TRP A 360 21.81 38.26 38.21
N GLU A 361 22.41 37.80 39.29
CA GLU A 361 23.02 38.68 40.30
C GLU A 361 24.48 39.08 39.99
N SER A 362 25.30 38.18 39.45
CA SER A 362 26.73 38.45 39.25
C SER A 362 27.38 37.55 38.21
N GLY A 363 28.50 38.00 37.63
CA GLY A 363 29.28 37.24 36.65
C GLY A 363 28.53 36.98 35.34
N ASN A 364 28.90 35.89 34.66
CA ASN A 364 28.28 35.47 33.40
C ASN A 364 27.39 34.24 33.63
N GLY A 365 26.27 34.16 32.91
CA GLY A 365 25.31 33.07 33.01
C GLY A 365 24.39 32.98 31.81
N VAL A 366 23.29 32.24 31.95
CA VAL A 366 22.23 32.10 30.95
C VAL A 366 20.89 32.29 31.63
N ILE A 367 20.03 33.13 31.06
CA ILE A 367 18.66 33.35 31.52
C ILE A 367 17.68 33.31 30.35
N GLU A 368 16.40 33.07 30.62
CA GLU A 368 15.37 33.24 29.61
C GLU A 368 15.13 34.74 29.34
N VAL A 369 15.08 35.08 28.06
CA VAL A 369 14.82 36.44 27.58
C VAL A 369 13.69 36.38 26.57
N MET A 370 12.69 37.23 26.74
CA MET A 370 11.75 37.54 25.67
C MET A 370 12.50 38.41 24.66
N VAL A 371 13.01 37.81 23.61
CA VAL A 371 13.65 38.51 22.49
C VAL A 371 12.58 39.27 21.73
N MET A 372 12.82 40.56 21.57
CA MET A 372 11.93 41.50 20.90
C MET A 372 12.76 42.72 20.50
N LEU A 373 13.48 42.59 19.38
CA LEU A 373 14.37 43.62 18.87
C LEU A 373 13.60 44.93 18.66
N ARG A 374 14.15 46.05 19.16
CA ARG A 374 13.45 47.33 19.20
C ARG A 374 14.34 48.55 18.99
#